data_AF-A0A1T5AHU0-F1
#
_entry.id   AF-A0A1T5AHU0-F1
#
_cell.length_a   1.000
_cell.length_b   1.000
_cell.length_c   1.000
_cell.angle_alpha   90.00
_cell.angle_beta   90.00
_cell.angle_gamma   90.00
#
_symmetry.space_group_name_H-M   'P 1'
#
loop_
_entity.id
_entity.type
_entity.pdbx_description
1 polymer ?
#
loop_
_entity_poly.entity_id
_entity_poly.type
_entity_poly.pdbx_seq_one_letter_code
_entity_poly.pdbx_strand_id
1 'polypeptide(L)'
;MTFQLEKVNSFKQIFSLTSSLISSFDGCGGVELLQDAGNETIFFTLSKWESEAHLNAYRSSVLFQTTWAKVKPLFSEKAEAWTLNSTN
;
A
#
# COMPACT_ATOMS: atom_id res chain seq x y z
N MET A 1 -5.50 -6.22 2.27
CA MET A 1 -4.85 -7.01 1.20
C MET A 1 -4.61 -8.41 1.74
N THR A 2 -5.14 -9.44 1.08
CA THR A 2 -4.95 -10.85 1.48
C THR A 2 -3.97 -11.51 0.50
N PHE A 3 -2.87 -12.07 1.01
CA PHE A 3 -1.81 -12.66 0.20
C PHE A 3 -1.84 -14.19 0.22
N GLN A 4 -1.29 -14.81 -0.82
CA GLN A 4 -0.89 -16.22 -0.76
C GLN A 4 0.23 -16.37 0.29
N LEU A 5 0.15 -17.41 1.14
CA LEU A 5 1.03 -17.59 2.29
C LEU A 5 2.52 -17.59 1.89
N GLU A 6 2.86 -18.29 0.82
CA GLU A 6 4.20 -18.39 0.27
C GLU A 6 4.71 -17.07 -0.36
N LYS A 7 3.83 -16.10 -0.60
CA LYS A 7 4.16 -14.79 -1.20
C LYS A 7 4.27 -13.67 -0.18
N VAL A 8 3.96 -13.91 1.09
CA VAL A 8 4.03 -12.91 2.17
C VAL A 8 5.41 -12.26 2.26
N ASN A 9 6.48 -13.06 2.23
CA ASN A 9 7.85 -12.52 2.30
C ASN A 9 8.21 -11.68 1.06
N SER A 10 7.77 -12.08 -0.13
CA SER A 10 7.97 -11.29 -1.35
C SER A 10 7.26 -9.94 -1.27
N PHE A 11 6.04 -9.91 -0.73
CA PHE A 11 5.32 -8.66 -0.50
C PHE A 11 6.06 -7.75 0.49
N LYS A 12 6.50 -8.28 1.65
CA LYS A 12 7.26 -7.51 2.65
C LYS A 12 8.51 -6.87 2.05
N GLN A 13 9.24 -7.60 1.19
CA GLN A 13 10.41 -7.07 0.47
C GLN A 13 10.03 -5.95 -0.51
N ILE A 14 8.98 -6.14 -1.32
CA ILE A 14 8.50 -5.09 -2.24
C ILE A 14 8.10 -3.84 -1.46
N PHE A 15 7.36 -4.00 -0.35
CA PHE A 15 6.96 -2.87 0.49
C PHE A 15 8.17 -2.14 1.06
N SER A 16 9.15 -2.85 1.62
CA SER A 16 10.37 -2.24 2.18
C SER A 16 11.18 -1.44 1.16
N LEU A 17 11.17 -1.84 -0.12
CA LEU A 17 11.89 -1.13 -1.18
C LEU A 17 11.13 0.09 -1.71
N THR A 18 9.80 0.09 -1.55
CA THR A 18 8.93 1.12 -2.14
C THR A 18 8.42 2.13 -1.12
N SER A 19 8.35 1.79 0.17
CA SER A 19 7.77 2.64 1.22
C SER A 19 8.44 4.01 1.33
N SER A 20 9.78 4.05 1.29
CA SER A 20 10.54 5.31 1.30
C SER A 20 10.30 6.14 0.05
N LEU A 21 10.13 5.48 -1.11
CA LEU A 21 9.82 6.17 -2.36
C LEU A 21 8.42 6.78 -2.31
N ILE A 22 7.42 6.03 -1.83
CA ILE A 22 6.04 6.51 -1.64
C ILE A 22 6.04 7.70 -0.67
N SER A 23 6.75 7.59 0.45
CA SER A 23 6.85 8.65 1.47
C SER A 23 7.57 9.90 0.97
N SER A 24 8.31 9.81 -0.15
CA SER A 24 8.96 10.97 -0.78
C SER A 24 8.10 11.70 -1.80
N PHE A 25 6.88 11.21 -2.09
CA PHE A 25 5.94 11.92 -2.96
C PHE A 25 5.48 13.22 -2.32
N ASP A 26 5.28 14.22 -3.17
CA ASP A 26 4.74 15.51 -2.76
C ASP A 26 3.38 15.34 -2.06
N GLY A 27 3.24 16.00 -0.91
CA GLY A 27 2.09 15.89 -0.03
C GLY A 27 1.88 14.52 0.64
N CYS A 28 2.85 13.59 0.61
CA CYS A 28 2.77 12.33 1.36
C CYS A 28 3.34 12.50 2.78
N GLY A 29 2.52 12.26 3.80
CA GLY A 29 2.93 12.26 5.21
C GLY A 29 3.51 10.93 5.70
N GLY A 30 3.78 9.99 4.79
CA GLY A 30 4.29 8.66 5.07
C GLY A 30 3.28 7.54 4.84
N VAL A 31 3.81 6.31 4.76
CA VAL A 31 3.03 5.07 4.63
C VAL A 31 3.44 4.05 5.69
N GLU A 32 2.45 3.53 6.40
CA GLU A 32 2.59 2.51 7.43
C GLU A 32 2.08 1.17 6.90
N LEU A 33 2.80 0.09 7.23
CA LEU A 33 2.37 -1.27 6.97
C LEU A 33 1.88 -1.89 8.27
N LEU A 34 0.63 -2.34 8.27
CA LEU A 34 0.00 -3.04 9.36
C LEU A 34 -0.29 -4.48 8.91
N GLN A 35 -0.22 -5.42 9.85
CA GLN A 35 -0.56 -6.82 9.65
C GLN A 35 -1.70 -7.18 10.60
N ASP A 36 -2.65 -7.97 10.11
CA ASP A 36 -3.71 -8.49 10.98
C ASP A 36 -3.10 -9.39 12.09
N ALA A 37 -3.65 -9.27 13.30
CA ALA A 37 -3.13 -10.00 14.46
C ALA A 37 -3.52 -11.49 14.47
N GLY A 38 -4.61 -11.86 13.80
CA GLY A 38 -5.12 -13.23 13.76
C GLY A 38 -4.77 -13.97 12.46
N ASN A 39 -4.37 -13.26 11.41
CA ASN A 39 -4.06 -13.84 10.10
C ASN A 39 -2.82 -13.19 9.47
N GLU A 40 -1.73 -13.95 9.42
CA GLU A 40 -0.45 -13.47 8.90
C GLU A 40 -0.45 -13.15 7.39
N THR A 41 -1.48 -13.55 6.65
CA THR A 41 -1.61 -13.27 5.22
C THR A 41 -2.33 -11.95 4.93
N ILE A 42 -2.91 -11.30 5.95
CA ILE A 42 -3.67 -10.06 5.79
C ILE A 42 -2.81 -8.87 6.20
N PHE A 43 -2.67 -7.93 5.26
CA PHE A 43 -1.95 -6.67 5.45
C PHE A 43 -2.79 -5.47 5.07
N PHE A 44 -2.52 -4.35 5.72
CA PHE A 44 -3.10 -3.05 5.44
C PHE A 44 -1.97 -2.04 5.25
N THR A 45 -2.18 -1.09 4.34
CA THR A 45 -1.31 0.07 4.19
C THR A 45 -2.10 1.31 4.51
N LEU A 46 -1.65 2.07 5.51
CA LEU A 46 -2.23 3.35 5.88
C LEU A 46 -1.28 4.45 5.43
N SER A 47 -1.77 5.40 4.64
CA SER A 47 -0.98 6.55 4.21
C SER A 47 -1.75 7.84 4.45
N LYS A 48 -1.02 8.89 4.78
CA LYS A 48 -1.58 10.24 5.00
C LYS A 48 -1.17 11.13 3.83
N TRP A 49 -2.11 11.91 3.34
CA TRP A 49 -1.90 12.81 2.20
C TRP A 49 -2.46 14.18 2.54
N GLU A 50 -1.77 15.23 2.11
CA GLU A 50 -2.21 16.62 2.32
C GLU A 50 -3.48 16.96 1.54
N SER A 51 -3.72 16.30 0.39
CA SER A 51 -4.94 16.46 -0.38
C SER A 51 -5.23 15.24 -1.24
N GLU A 52 -6.46 15.14 -1.74
CA GLU A 52 -6.85 14.12 -2.71
C GLU A 52 -6.08 14.26 -4.03
N ALA A 53 -5.69 15.48 -4.41
CA ALA A 53 -4.89 15.73 -5.62
C ALA A 53 -3.50 15.09 -5.52
N HIS A 54 -2.82 15.22 -4.37
CA HIS A 54 -1.53 14.57 -4.11
C HIS A 54 -1.65 13.05 -4.17
N LEU A 55 -2.70 12.49 -3.53
CA LEU A 55 -2.99 11.06 -3.57
C LEU A 55 -3.24 10.56 -5.01
N ASN A 56 -4.01 11.30 -5.81
CA ASN A 56 -4.33 10.90 -7.18
C ASN A 56 -3.12 11.05 -8.11
N ALA A 57 -2.24 12.03 -7.88
CA ALA A 57 -0.96 12.13 -8.58
C ALA A 57 -0.07 10.90 -8.29
N TYR A 58 0.00 10.46 -7.03
CA TYR A 58 0.68 9.22 -6.67
C TYR A 58 0.04 7.99 -7.34
N ARG A 59 -1.28 7.83 -7.27
CA ARG A 59 -2.01 6.70 -7.88
C ARG A 59 -1.82 6.63 -9.40
N SER A 60 -1.60 7.76 -10.06
CA SER A 60 -1.36 7.83 -11.50
C SER A 60 0.12 7.63 -11.87
N SER A 61 1.02 7.64 -10.88
CA SER A 61 2.47 7.57 -11.10
C SER A 61 2.95 6.23 -11.64
N VAL A 62 4.11 6.25 -12.31
CA VAL A 62 4.83 5.05 -12.73
C VAL A 62 5.21 4.19 -11.52
N LEU A 63 5.56 4.80 -10.38
CA LEU A 63 5.88 4.06 -9.16
C LEU A 63 4.70 3.20 -8.71
N PHE A 64 3.50 3.79 -8.62
CA PHE A 64 2.30 3.06 -8.22
C PHE A 64 1.99 1.93 -9.20
N GLN A 65 1.96 2.22 -10.51
CA GLN A 65 1.64 1.23 -11.53
C GLN A 65 2.62 0.04 -11.53
N THR A 66 3.92 0.33 -11.45
CA THR A 66 4.97 -0.71 -11.44
C THR A 66 4.97 -1.53 -10.13
N THR A 67 4.73 -0.88 -9.00
CA THR A 67 4.61 -1.57 -7.71
C THR A 67 3.36 -2.45 -7.70
N TRP A 68 2.22 -1.91 -8.14
CA TRP A 68 0.95 -2.64 -8.16
C TRP A 68 0.97 -3.84 -9.10
N ALA A 69 1.63 -3.72 -10.25
CA ALA A 69 1.83 -4.85 -11.18
C ALA A 69 2.61 -6.01 -10.54
N LYS A 70 3.52 -5.73 -9.59
CA LYS A 70 4.27 -6.75 -8.84
C LYS A 70 3.49 -7.31 -7.66
N VAL A 71 2.71 -6.48 -6.97
CA VAL A 71 1.98 -6.85 -5.75
C VAL A 71 0.69 -7.60 -6.07
N LYS A 72 -0.07 -7.18 -7.08
CA LYS A 72 -1.38 -7.74 -7.42
C LYS A 72 -1.36 -9.26 -7.70
N PRO A 73 -0.36 -9.84 -8.39
CA PRO A 73 -0.29 -11.29 -8.60
C PRO A 73 -0.04 -12.11 -7.32
N LEU A 74 0.36 -11.47 -6.22
CA LEU A 74 0.65 -12.14 -4.95
C LEU A 74 -0.60 -12.37 -4.10
N PHE A 75 -1.73 -11.78 -4.49
CA PHE A 75 -2.96 -11.87 -3.71
C PHE A 75 -3.62 -13.24 -3.84
N SER A 76 -4.23 -13.67 -2.73
CA SER A 76 -5.20 -14.78 -2.71
C SER A 76 -6.64 -14.29 -2.90
N GLU A 77 -6.90 -13.01 -2.60
CA GLU A 77 -8.21 -12.38 -2.72
C GLU A 77 -8.12 -10.97 -3.33
N LYS A 78 -9.23 -10.45 -3.82
CA LYS A 78 -9.25 -9.08 -4.38
C LYS A 78 -8.96 -8.07 -3.27
N ALA A 79 -7.95 -7.22 -3.50
CA ALA A 79 -7.65 -6.12 -2.57
C ALA A 79 -8.73 -5.03 -2.60
N GLU A 80 -9.01 -4.48 -1.42
CA GLU A 80 -9.92 -3.36 -1.21
C GLU A 80 -9.14 -2.13 -0.74
N ALA A 81 -9.65 -0.95 -1.06
CA ALA A 81 -9.03 0.33 -0.72
C ALA A 81 -10.09 1.42 -0.55
N TRP A 82 -9.86 2.28 0.44
CA TRP A 82 -10.72 3.43 0.74
C TRP A 82 -9.87 4.66 1.00
N THR A 83 -10.40 5.83 0.65
CA THR A 83 -9.90 7.12 1.16
C THR A 83 -10.75 7.50 2.36
N LEU A 84 -10.11 7.81 3.48
CA LEU A 84 -10.79 8.07 4.76
C LEU A 84 -10.74 9.57 5.09
N ASN A 85 -11.80 10.08 5.72
CA ASN A 85 -11.83 11.42 6.30
C ASN A 85 -11.90 11.30 7.83
N SER A 86 -11.21 12.19 8.55
CA SER A 86 -11.40 12.30 10.00
C SER A 86 -12.79 12.89 10.28
N THR A 87 -13.51 12.29 11.21
CA THR A 87 -14.83 12.75 11.66
C THR A 87 -14.81 13.32 13.08
N ASN A 88 -13.62 13.41 13.68
CA ASN A 88 -13.39 13.91 15.03
C ASN A 88 -12.69 15.26 15.01
#